data_AF-A0A0A2UXN4-F1
#
_entry.id   AF-A0A0A2UXN4-F1
#
_cell.length_a   1.000
_cell.length_b   1.000
_cell.length_c   1.000
_cell.angle_alpha   90.00
_cell.angle_beta   90.00
_cell.angle_gamma   90.00
#
_symmetry.space_group_name_H-M   'P 1'
#
loop_
_entity.id
_entity.type
_entity.pdbx_description
1 polymer ?
#
loop_
_entity_poly.entity_id
_entity_poly.type
_entity_poly.pdbx_seq_one_letter_code
_entity_poly.pdbx_strand_id
1 'polypeptide(L)'
;MEKDKKIALLNNRNKLIIKLSWFSIVLSILTNLTSQADLIIAGIILGIGGTFTTIGTILTWKEIGVRYVMYIVMFSLTLITYFMVESNPHMISYLMVYYNLAVISVYQLMKPIAVISSLQIALTVLFYIQFGAVMFPDYGVEGLISLILYIVLVTSFLMFQAGLNTKLQVKSYVNEEQALSAKRHAEEMVAQVQGSLETLSNFSDRLKGNIEVTGRVSSEVTKTFNEMASAIEHQAAGVMDITSLVDQSKSNVDDVNVSSNSMKEHTEKSVEVTKKAFDQMNHLNGEIENVNSIMMQAEDSMNQLKQEADEISGIINVINNVSEQTNLLALNAAIEAARAGEHGKGFAVVADEVRKLAEESKASTVKIASILEKIQVNINGSVEKVTEGRVAVTTSQQNSSEIKNVLETIKENGTNVVAQTQAVDEIIKQLLESSEETSDQINDVSSITQQTAAGVEEVLASVEEQNTKVNEIVEDYSTLEESIQSFVNVVNRS
;
A
#
# COMPACT_ATOMS: atom_id res chain seq x y z
N MET A 1 -25.17 54.41 -42.87
CA MET A 1 -23.79 54.94 -42.72
C MET A 1 -23.16 55.39 -44.04
N GLU A 2 -22.98 54.53 -45.06
CA GLU A 2 -22.35 54.94 -46.33
C GLU A 2 -23.22 55.93 -47.15
N LYS A 3 -24.54 55.73 -47.16
CA LYS A 3 -25.50 56.60 -47.86
C LYS A 3 -25.58 58.00 -47.23
N ASP A 4 -25.47 58.09 -45.91
CA ASP A 4 -25.55 59.33 -45.14
C ASP A 4 -24.26 60.16 -45.28
N LYS A 5 -23.09 59.50 -45.26
CA LYS A 5 -21.80 60.15 -45.54
C LYS A 5 -21.73 60.72 -46.96
N LYS A 6 -22.28 60.03 -47.96
CA LYS A 6 -22.35 60.52 -49.36
C LYS A 6 -23.24 61.76 -49.50
N ILE A 7 -24.36 61.82 -48.79
CA ILE A 7 -25.26 62.99 -48.81
C ILE A 7 -24.61 64.18 -48.08
N ALA A 8 -23.95 63.94 -46.94
CA ALA A 8 -23.23 64.98 -46.20
C ALA A 8 -22.07 65.60 -47.00
N LEU A 9 -21.29 64.78 -47.70
CA LEU A 9 -20.22 65.24 -48.58
C LEU A 9 -20.77 66.08 -49.74
N LEU A 10 -21.88 65.65 -50.34
CA LEU A 10 -22.54 66.39 -51.41
C LEU A 10 -23.09 67.73 -50.92
N ASN A 11 -23.63 67.79 -49.70
CA ASN A 11 -24.11 69.02 -49.10
C ASN A 11 -22.96 70.01 -48.82
N ASN A 12 -21.79 69.53 -48.39
CA ASN A 12 -20.60 70.37 -48.25
C ASN A 12 -20.12 70.95 -49.59
N ARG A 13 -20.17 70.16 -50.67
CA ARG A 13 -19.87 70.63 -52.04
C ARG A 13 -20.88 71.69 -52.50
N ASN A 14 -22.17 71.48 -52.24
CA ASN A 14 -23.20 72.49 -52.52
C ASN A 14 -22.94 73.82 -51.80
N LYS A 15 -22.58 73.79 -50.50
CA LYS A 15 -22.24 75.00 -49.73
C LYS A 15 -21.09 75.78 -50.37
N LEU A 16 -20.07 75.09 -50.86
CA LEU A 16 -18.92 75.71 -51.51
C LEU A 16 -19.30 76.36 -52.84
N ILE A 17 -20.10 75.67 -53.65
CA ILE A 17 -20.48 76.14 -54.99
C ILE A 17 -21.49 77.28 -54.94
N ILE A 18 -22.36 77.32 -53.92
CA ILE A 18 -23.24 78.46 -53.68
C ILE A 18 -22.44 79.72 -53.34
N LYS A 19 -21.41 79.60 -52.50
CA LYS A 19 -20.50 80.72 -52.21
C LYS A 19 -19.79 81.20 -53.48
N LEU A 20 -19.30 80.25 -54.30
CA LEU A 20 -18.72 80.58 -55.60
C LEU A 20 -19.73 81.28 -56.51
N SER A 21 -20.99 80.83 -56.55
CA SER A 21 -22.02 81.39 -57.42
C SER A 21 -22.44 82.80 -57.02
N TRP A 22 -22.57 83.07 -55.71
CA TRP A 22 -22.75 84.44 -55.21
C TRP A 22 -21.56 85.33 -55.58
N PHE A 23 -20.33 84.82 -55.46
CA PHE A 23 -19.15 85.52 -55.91
C PHE A 23 -19.16 85.79 -57.43
N SER A 24 -19.58 84.82 -58.24
CA SER A 24 -19.73 85.00 -59.70
C SER A 24 -20.75 86.09 -60.03
N ILE A 25 -21.87 86.14 -59.32
CA ILE A 25 -22.92 87.17 -59.53
C ILE A 25 -22.36 88.56 -59.21
N VAL A 26 -21.72 88.72 -58.06
CA VAL A 26 -21.11 90.01 -57.65
C VAL A 26 -20.06 90.45 -58.67
N LEU A 27 -19.19 89.55 -59.11
CA LEU A 27 -18.17 89.84 -60.11
C LEU A 27 -18.77 90.18 -61.49
N SER A 28 -19.85 89.49 -61.88
CA SER A 28 -20.58 89.76 -63.13
C SER A 28 -21.21 91.15 -63.13
N ILE A 29 -21.73 91.61 -61.99
CA ILE A 29 -22.30 92.96 -61.84
C ILE A 29 -21.19 94.02 -61.89
N LEU A 30 -20.07 93.80 -61.19
CA LEU A 30 -18.93 94.72 -61.18
C LEU A 30 -18.35 94.90 -62.59
N THR A 31 -18.19 93.81 -63.33
CA THR A 31 -17.69 93.86 -64.72
C THR A 31 -18.66 94.55 -65.68
N ASN A 32 -19.97 94.40 -65.46
CA ASN A 32 -21.00 95.10 -66.24
C ASN A 32 -20.96 96.62 -65.97
N LEU A 33 -20.81 97.04 -64.70
CA LEU A 33 -20.67 98.44 -64.29
C LEU A 33 -19.41 99.12 -64.88
N THR A 34 -18.28 98.41 -64.94
CA THR A 34 -17.04 98.94 -65.54
C THR A 34 -17.11 99.07 -67.06
N SER A 35 -17.98 98.30 -67.71
CA SER A 35 -18.08 98.23 -69.18
C SER A 35 -19.08 99.23 -69.79
N GLN A 36 -19.66 100.14 -68.99
CA GLN A 36 -20.73 101.08 -69.41
C GLN A 36 -21.92 100.40 -70.11
N ALA A 37 -22.22 99.15 -69.75
CA ALA A 37 -23.30 98.37 -70.33
C ALA A 37 -24.68 98.79 -69.78
N ASP A 38 -25.74 98.36 -70.47
CA ASP A 38 -27.14 98.72 -70.17
C ASP A 38 -27.56 98.26 -68.75
N LEU A 39 -28.02 99.21 -67.92
CA LEU A 39 -28.44 98.99 -66.52
C LEU A 39 -29.54 97.93 -66.39
N ILE A 40 -30.33 97.72 -67.44
CA ILE A 40 -31.38 96.71 -67.51
C ILE A 40 -30.79 95.29 -67.38
N ILE A 41 -29.63 95.04 -67.99
CA ILE A 41 -29.05 93.68 -68.04
C ILE A 41 -28.36 93.31 -66.73
N ALA A 42 -27.73 94.28 -66.06
CA ALA A 42 -27.28 94.09 -64.68
C ALA A 42 -28.45 93.73 -63.74
N GLY A 43 -29.63 94.34 -63.96
CA GLY A 43 -30.87 94.01 -63.26
C GLY A 43 -31.36 92.59 -63.54
N ILE A 44 -31.26 92.10 -64.78
CA ILE A 44 -31.63 90.73 -65.18
C ILE A 44 -30.67 89.68 -64.58
N ILE A 45 -29.36 89.94 -64.59
CA ILE A 45 -28.35 89.07 -63.96
C ILE A 45 -28.60 88.96 -62.45
N LEU A 46 -28.91 90.08 -61.78
CA LEU A 46 -29.29 90.09 -60.36
C LEU A 46 -30.62 89.38 -60.10
N GLY A 47 -31.64 89.64 -60.93
CA GLY A 47 -32.97 89.06 -60.78
C GLY A 47 -32.94 87.55 -60.96
N ILE A 48 -32.47 87.08 -62.11
CA ILE A 48 -32.52 85.65 -62.42
C ILE A 48 -31.38 84.88 -61.75
N GLY A 49 -30.15 85.41 -61.81
CA GLY A 49 -29.00 84.80 -61.13
C GLY A 49 -29.18 84.77 -59.61
N GLY A 50 -29.66 85.88 -59.02
CA GLY A 50 -29.92 86.00 -57.59
C GLY A 50 -31.06 85.12 -57.12
N THR A 51 -32.18 85.01 -57.85
CA THR A 51 -33.31 84.15 -57.45
C THR A 51 -32.91 82.68 -57.40
N PHE A 52 -32.33 82.13 -58.48
CA PHE A 52 -31.93 80.72 -58.49
C PHE A 52 -30.80 80.40 -57.49
N THR A 53 -29.85 81.33 -57.28
CA THR A 53 -28.78 81.13 -56.28
C THR A 53 -29.31 81.24 -54.85
N THR A 54 -30.31 82.09 -54.60
CA THR A 54 -31.04 82.15 -53.31
C THR A 54 -31.82 80.87 -53.06
N ILE A 55 -32.53 80.34 -54.08
CA ILE A 55 -33.19 79.03 -54.00
C ILE A 55 -32.17 77.94 -53.66
N GLY A 56 -31.03 77.91 -54.36
CA GLY A 56 -29.93 76.98 -54.05
C GLY A 56 -29.41 77.12 -52.63
N THR A 57 -29.27 78.36 -52.13
CA THR A 57 -28.86 78.67 -50.75
C THR A 57 -29.83 78.09 -49.72
N ILE A 58 -31.14 78.31 -49.92
CA ILE A 58 -32.18 77.81 -49.03
C ILE A 58 -32.22 76.27 -49.05
N LEU A 59 -32.18 75.66 -50.23
CA LEU A 59 -32.21 74.20 -50.37
C LEU A 59 -31.00 73.52 -49.72
N THR A 60 -29.82 74.13 -49.82
CA THR A 60 -28.59 73.62 -49.19
C THR A 60 -28.58 73.80 -47.69
N TRP A 61 -29.11 74.92 -47.20
CA TRP A 61 -29.19 75.18 -45.77
C TRP A 61 -30.24 74.30 -45.08
N LYS A 62 -31.39 74.05 -45.72
CA LYS A 62 -32.44 73.14 -45.23
C LYS A 62 -32.20 71.67 -45.56
N GLU A 63 -31.13 71.35 -46.29
CA GLU A 63 -30.81 70.00 -46.80
C GLU A 63 -31.94 69.33 -47.61
N ILE A 64 -32.81 70.13 -48.24
CA ILE A 64 -33.93 69.66 -49.05
C ILE A 64 -33.45 69.48 -50.50
N GLY A 65 -33.58 68.28 -51.05
CA GLY A 65 -33.23 68.02 -52.44
C GLY A 65 -31.74 68.24 -52.75
N VAL A 66 -30.84 67.89 -51.83
CA VAL A 66 -29.37 68.08 -51.92
C VAL A 66 -28.77 67.68 -53.28
N ARG A 67 -29.31 66.63 -53.92
CA ARG A 67 -28.86 66.17 -55.24
C ARG A 67 -29.24 67.09 -56.40
N TYR A 68 -30.28 67.91 -56.25
CA TYR A 68 -30.78 68.77 -57.31
C TYR A 68 -30.17 70.17 -57.27
N VAL A 69 -29.71 70.62 -56.09
CA VAL A 69 -29.05 71.92 -55.91
C VAL A 69 -27.93 72.13 -56.94
N MET A 70 -27.12 71.10 -57.20
CA MET A 70 -26.02 71.20 -58.17
C MET A 70 -26.48 71.62 -59.56
N TYR A 71 -27.63 71.10 -60.01
CA TYR A 71 -28.17 71.42 -61.33
C TYR A 71 -28.83 72.80 -61.33
N ILE A 72 -29.53 73.16 -60.25
CA ILE A 72 -30.19 74.46 -60.10
C ILE A 72 -29.16 75.60 -60.16
N VAL A 73 -28.05 75.45 -59.43
CA VAL A 73 -26.99 76.46 -59.38
C VAL A 73 -26.19 76.52 -60.68
N MET A 74 -25.91 75.37 -61.33
CA MET A 74 -25.24 75.40 -62.63
C MET A 74 -26.15 75.93 -63.75
N PHE A 75 -27.46 75.71 -63.66
CA PHE A 75 -28.43 76.31 -64.57
C PHE A 75 -28.46 77.83 -64.40
N SER A 76 -28.43 78.35 -63.16
CA SER A 76 -28.38 79.79 -62.92
C SER A 76 -27.12 80.43 -63.49
N LEU A 77 -25.94 79.82 -63.28
CA LEU A 77 -24.68 80.28 -63.87
C LEU A 77 -24.67 80.24 -65.40
N THR A 78 -25.28 79.21 -65.99
CA THR A 78 -25.43 79.11 -67.45
C THR A 78 -26.33 80.25 -67.98
N LEU A 79 -27.41 80.57 -67.27
CA LEU A 79 -28.30 81.66 -67.65
C LEU A 79 -27.64 83.03 -67.49
N ILE A 80 -26.87 83.23 -66.41
CA ILE A 80 -26.03 84.42 -66.22
C ILE A 80 -25.04 84.55 -67.38
N THR A 81 -24.43 83.44 -67.81
CA THR A 81 -23.50 83.42 -68.95
C THR A 81 -24.20 83.85 -70.24
N TYR A 82 -25.42 83.38 -70.49
CA TYR A 82 -26.24 83.79 -71.63
C TYR A 82 -26.48 85.31 -71.65
N PHE A 83 -27.03 85.88 -70.57
CA PHE A 83 -27.33 87.31 -70.52
C PHE A 83 -26.08 88.21 -70.51
N MET A 84 -24.98 87.73 -69.92
CA MET A 84 -23.72 88.46 -69.94
C MET A 84 -23.17 88.59 -71.38
N VAL A 85 -23.28 87.53 -72.18
CA VAL A 85 -22.87 87.53 -73.59
C VAL A 85 -23.83 88.36 -74.45
N GLU A 86 -25.13 88.30 -74.20
CA GLU A 86 -26.12 89.15 -74.88
C GLU A 86 -25.88 90.64 -74.63
N SER A 87 -25.46 91.01 -73.42
CA SER A 87 -25.13 92.40 -73.06
C SER A 87 -23.90 92.96 -73.76
N ASN A 88 -22.86 92.13 -73.90
CA ASN A 88 -21.59 92.53 -74.51
C ASN A 88 -21.02 91.33 -75.26
N PRO A 89 -21.41 91.15 -76.54
CA PRO A 89 -20.98 90.04 -77.37
C PRO A 89 -19.49 90.18 -77.71
N HIS A 90 -18.63 89.69 -76.84
CA HIS A 90 -17.18 89.68 -77.00
C HIS A 90 -16.60 88.30 -76.70
N MET A 91 -15.52 87.92 -77.38
CA MET A 91 -14.77 86.69 -77.12
C MET A 91 -14.36 86.50 -75.64
N ILE A 92 -14.16 87.57 -74.87
CA ILE A 92 -13.81 87.47 -73.43
C ILE A 92 -15.02 86.99 -72.62
N SER A 93 -16.24 87.48 -72.93
CA SER A 93 -17.48 87.03 -72.30
C SER A 93 -17.74 85.54 -72.55
N TYR A 94 -17.32 85.02 -73.71
CA TYR A 94 -17.41 83.59 -74.03
C TYR A 94 -16.59 82.69 -73.08
N LEU A 95 -15.52 83.19 -72.46
CA LEU A 95 -14.72 82.40 -71.51
C LEU A 95 -15.53 81.94 -70.28
N MET A 96 -16.67 82.55 -69.99
CA MET A 96 -17.59 82.10 -68.93
C MET A 96 -18.17 80.70 -69.17
N VAL A 97 -18.23 80.23 -70.42
CA VAL A 97 -18.61 78.84 -70.74
C VAL A 97 -17.63 77.86 -70.10
N TYR A 98 -16.33 78.15 -70.15
CA TYR A 98 -15.31 77.34 -69.49
C TYR A 98 -15.30 77.53 -67.96
N TYR A 99 -15.68 78.71 -67.46
CA TYR A 99 -15.90 78.91 -66.03
C TYR A 99 -16.99 77.98 -65.48
N ASN A 100 -18.11 77.81 -66.20
CA ASN A 100 -19.16 76.87 -65.81
C ASN A 100 -18.63 75.42 -65.74
N LEU A 101 -17.78 75.01 -66.69
CA LEU A 101 -17.10 73.71 -66.64
C LEU A 101 -16.15 73.57 -65.45
N ALA A 102 -15.43 74.64 -65.10
CA ALA A 102 -14.58 74.67 -63.92
C ALA A 102 -15.39 74.56 -62.62
N VAL A 103 -16.52 75.24 -62.49
CA VAL A 103 -17.37 75.19 -61.29
C VAL A 103 -17.98 73.80 -61.09
N ILE A 104 -18.49 73.15 -62.14
CA ILE A 104 -19.06 71.80 -62.02
C ILE A 104 -17.99 70.74 -61.65
N SER A 105 -16.71 70.98 -61.95
CA SER A 105 -15.61 70.08 -61.58
C SER A 105 -15.48 69.87 -60.06
N VAL A 106 -15.89 70.84 -59.24
CA VAL A 106 -15.88 70.75 -57.78
C VAL A 106 -16.78 69.61 -57.28
N TYR A 107 -17.84 69.28 -58.02
CA TYR A 107 -18.66 68.12 -57.69
C TYR A 107 -17.95 66.81 -57.91
N GLN A 108 -16.93 66.72 -58.78
CA GLN A 108 -16.18 65.50 -59.09
C GLN A 108 -17.09 64.29 -59.37
N LEU A 109 -18.22 64.52 -60.05
CA LEU A 109 -19.20 63.50 -60.40
C LEU A 109 -19.35 63.47 -61.93
N MET A 110 -19.23 62.29 -62.52
CA MET A 110 -19.26 62.14 -63.99
C MET A 110 -20.60 62.59 -64.60
N LYS A 111 -21.74 62.23 -63.98
CA LYS A 111 -23.07 62.56 -64.52
C LYS A 111 -23.35 64.08 -64.57
N PRO A 112 -23.16 64.86 -63.49
CA PRO A 112 -23.33 66.32 -63.53
C PRO A 112 -22.40 67.02 -64.52
N ILE A 113 -21.13 66.60 -64.58
CA ILE A 113 -20.15 67.15 -65.54
C ILE A 113 -20.64 66.95 -66.97
N ALA A 114 -21.10 65.74 -67.33
CA ALA A 114 -21.62 65.44 -68.67
C ALA A 114 -22.87 66.28 -69.02
N VAL A 115 -23.83 66.40 -68.09
CA VAL A 115 -25.07 67.17 -68.30
C VAL A 115 -24.75 68.65 -68.54
N ILE A 116 -23.95 69.28 -67.67
CA ILE A 116 -23.61 70.70 -67.82
C ILE A 116 -22.76 70.95 -69.05
N SER A 117 -21.85 70.04 -69.40
CA SER A 117 -21.06 70.15 -70.62
C SER A 117 -21.92 70.11 -71.88
N SER A 118 -22.93 69.23 -71.92
CA SER A 118 -23.88 69.20 -73.04
C SER A 118 -24.68 70.51 -73.17
N LEU A 119 -25.06 71.11 -72.04
CA LEU A 119 -25.73 72.41 -72.00
C LEU A 119 -24.81 73.55 -72.47
N GLN A 120 -23.52 73.51 -72.12
CA GLN A 120 -22.52 74.47 -72.60
C GLN A 120 -22.27 74.34 -74.10
N ILE A 121 -22.21 73.13 -74.66
CA ILE A 121 -22.10 72.92 -76.12
C ILE A 121 -23.31 73.53 -76.82
N ALA A 122 -24.53 73.29 -76.32
CA ALA A 122 -25.75 73.88 -76.87
C ALA A 122 -25.70 75.42 -76.82
N LEU A 123 -25.22 75.99 -75.72
CA LEU A 123 -25.06 77.43 -75.56
C LEU A 123 -24.00 78.01 -76.52
N THR A 124 -22.88 77.32 -76.72
CA THR A 124 -21.83 77.70 -77.69
C THR A 124 -22.38 77.73 -79.12
N VAL A 125 -23.18 76.73 -79.52
CA VAL A 125 -23.84 76.70 -80.84
C VAL A 125 -24.81 77.89 -80.97
N LEU A 126 -25.58 78.19 -79.92
CA LEU A 126 -26.51 79.32 -79.90
C LEU A 126 -25.77 80.65 -80.06
N PHE A 127 -24.69 80.87 -79.29
CA PHE A 127 -23.86 82.07 -79.40
C PHE A 127 -23.23 82.25 -80.77
N TYR A 128 -22.80 81.17 -81.41
CA TYR A 128 -22.25 81.22 -82.76
C TYR A 128 -23.31 81.63 -83.79
N ILE A 129 -24.54 81.10 -83.68
CA ILE A 129 -25.64 81.46 -84.60
C ILE A 129 -26.08 82.92 -84.40
N GLN A 130 -26.22 83.37 -83.15
CA GLN A 130 -26.82 84.67 -82.84
C GLN A 130 -25.81 85.84 -82.91
N PHE A 131 -24.56 85.60 -82.53
CA PHE A 131 -23.56 86.65 -82.36
C PHE A 131 -22.23 86.34 -83.07
N GLY A 132 -22.20 85.33 -83.96
CA GLY A 132 -20.98 84.84 -84.60
C GLY A 132 -20.17 85.92 -85.31
N ALA A 133 -20.84 86.81 -86.04
CA ALA A 133 -20.18 87.90 -86.77
C ALA A 133 -19.46 88.91 -85.86
N VAL A 134 -19.88 89.04 -84.59
CA VAL A 134 -19.31 90.01 -83.62
C VAL A 134 -18.29 89.34 -82.72
N MET A 135 -18.60 88.15 -82.20
CA MET A 135 -17.70 87.45 -81.28
C MET A 135 -16.58 86.69 -81.98
N PHE A 136 -16.80 86.27 -83.23
CA PHE A 136 -15.91 85.38 -83.97
C PHE A 136 -15.71 85.87 -85.43
N PRO A 137 -15.33 87.15 -85.67
CA PRO A 137 -15.34 87.76 -87.01
C PRO A 137 -14.41 87.06 -88.01
N ASP A 138 -13.27 86.54 -87.54
CA ASP A 138 -12.27 85.86 -88.38
C ASP A 138 -12.42 84.33 -88.40
N TYR A 139 -13.42 83.79 -87.70
CA TYR A 139 -13.55 82.36 -87.47
C TYR A 139 -14.87 81.84 -88.05
N GLY A 140 -14.80 81.22 -89.22
CA GLY A 140 -15.93 80.52 -89.84
C GLY A 140 -16.35 79.27 -89.06
N VAL A 141 -17.00 78.32 -89.73
CA VAL A 141 -17.53 77.09 -89.09
C VAL A 141 -16.42 76.29 -88.40
N GLU A 142 -15.17 76.40 -88.86
CA GLU A 142 -13.98 75.81 -88.26
C GLU A 142 -13.71 76.30 -86.82
N GLY A 143 -14.05 77.56 -86.51
CA GLY A 143 -13.95 78.12 -85.17
C GLY A 143 -14.95 77.48 -84.20
N LEU A 144 -16.20 77.28 -84.64
CA LEU A 144 -17.23 76.60 -83.84
C LEU A 144 -16.81 75.16 -83.51
N ILE A 145 -16.30 74.43 -84.51
CA ILE A 145 -15.81 73.05 -84.31
C ILE A 145 -14.69 73.04 -83.28
N SER A 146 -13.74 73.97 -83.37
CA SER A 146 -12.63 74.08 -82.42
C SER A 146 -13.12 74.37 -80.99
N LEU A 147 -14.09 75.27 -80.82
CA LEU A 147 -14.68 75.59 -79.53
C LEU A 147 -15.43 74.39 -78.91
N ILE A 148 -16.21 73.66 -79.70
CA ILE A 148 -16.88 72.44 -79.24
C ILE A 148 -15.84 71.37 -78.85
N LEU A 149 -14.77 71.21 -79.65
CA LEU A 149 -13.72 70.25 -79.39
C LEU A 149 -12.95 70.57 -78.10
N TYR A 150 -12.72 71.85 -77.79
CA TYR A 150 -12.15 72.28 -76.51
C TYR A 150 -13.07 71.96 -75.33
N ILE A 151 -14.39 72.19 -75.45
CA ILE A 151 -15.34 71.78 -74.41
C ILE A 151 -15.29 70.26 -74.21
N VAL A 152 -15.34 69.47 -75.29
CA VAL A 152 -15.24 68.01 -75.22
C VAL A 152 -13.93 67.55 -74.57
N LEU A 153 -12.79 68.19 -74.90
CA LEU A 153 -11.49 67.90 -74.31
C LEU A 153 -11.50 68.15 -72.79
N VAL A 154 -11.96 69.33 -72.36
CA VAL A 154 -12.05 69.70 -70.94
C VAL A 154 -13.00 68.74 -70.21
N THR A 155 -14.16 68.47 -70.78
CA THR A 155 -15.17 67.55 -70.22
C THR A 155 -14.62 66.13 -70.06
N SER A 156 -13.87 65.63 -71.05
CA SER A 156 -13.21 64.31 -70.99
C SER A 156 -12.18 64.26 -69.85
N PHE A 157 -11.35 65.29 -69.72
CA PHE A 157 -10.37 65.39 -68.63
C PHE A 157 -11.03 65.45 -67.25
N LEU A 158 -12.07 66.26 -67.10
CA LEU A 158 -12.82 66.38 -65.84
C LEU A 158 -13.53 65.07 -65.45
N MET A 159 -14.08 64.34 -66.43
CA MET A 159 -14.66 63.01 -66.18
C MET A 159 -13.61 61.98 -65.77
N PHE A 160 -12.43 61.99 -66.40
CA PHE A 160 -11.30 61.14 -66.01
C PHE A 160 -10.85 61.43 -64.57
N GLN A 161 -10.70 62.71 -64.21
CA GLN A 161 -10.35 63.13 -62.85
C GLN A 161 -11.40 62.68 -61.82
N ALA A 162 -12.69 62.82 -62.13
CA ALA A 162 -13.79 62.38 -61.28
C ALA A 162 -13.76 60.85 -61.04
N GLY A 163 -13.44 60.07 -62.07
CA GLY A 163 -13.31 58.61 -62.00
C GLY A 163 -12.11 58.15 -61.16
N LEU A 164 -10.96 58.81 -61.26
CA LEU A 164 -9.77 58.53 -60.46
C LEU A 164 -10.01 58.79 -58.96
N ASN A 165 -10.65 59.91 -58.63
CA ASN A 165 -10.91 60.29 -57.25
C ASN A 165 -11.84 59.29 -56.54
N THR A 166 -12.89 58.83 -57.22
CA THR A 166 -13.82 57.82 -56.66
C THR A 166 -13.12 56.48 -56.40
N LYS A 167 -12.20 56.05 -57.27
CA LYS A 167 -11.39 54.83 -57.03
C LYS A 167 -10.46 54.96 -55.83
N LEU A 168 -9.81 56.11 -55.64
CA LEU A 168 -8.89 56.33 -54.53
C LEU A 168 -9.60 56.35 -53.16
N GLN A 169 -10.79 56.95 -53.07
CA GLN A 169 -11.56 57.01 -51.81
C GLN A 169 -12.05 55.63 -51.36
N VAL A 170 -12.46 54.77 -52.29
CA VAL A 170 -12.89 53.39 -51.96
C VAL A 170 -11.70 52.58 -51.43
N LYS A 171 -10.52 52.73 -52.04
CA LYS A 171 -9.31 52.01 -51.63
C LYS A 171 -8.83 52.40 -50.22
N SER A 172 -8.91 53.68 -49.83
CA SER A 172 -8.49 54.09 -48.49
C SER A 172 -9.40 53.55 -47.39
N TYR A 173 -10.70 53.45 -47.66
CA TYR A 173 -11.69 52.96 -46.68
C TYR A 173 -11.52 51.46 -46.38
N VAL A 174 -11.29 50.64 -47.41
CA VAL A 174 -11.07 49.20 -47.24
C VAL A 174 -9.78 48.90 -46.46
N ASN A 175 -8.71 49.66 -46.71
CA ASN A 175 -7.43 49.48 -46.01
C ASN A 175 -7.53 49.83 -44.51
N GLU A 176 -8.30 50.86 -44.15
CA GLU A 176 -8.51 51.25 -42.74
C GLU A 176 -9.28 50.17 -41.97
N GLU A 177 -10.33 49.60 -42.58
CA GLU A 177 -11.11 48.52 -42.01
C GLU A 177 -10.28 47.23 -41.83
N GLN A 178 -9.44 46.90 -42.82
CA GLN A 178 -8.51 45.77 -42.72
C GLN A 178 -7.47 45.97 -41.60
N ALA A 179 -6.89 47.15 -41.47
CA ALA A 179 -5.92 47.44 -40.41
C ALA A 179 -6.53 47.34 -38.99
N LEU A 180 -7.76 47.82 -38.82
CA LEU A 180 -8.50 47.70 -37.55
C LEU A 180 -8.83 46.23 -37.23
N SER A 181 -9.23 45.44 -38.22
CA SER A 181 -9.49 44.00 -38.03
C SER A 181 -8.23 43.23 -37.66
N ALA A 182 -7.09 43.51 -38.31
CA ALA A 182 -5.80 42.89 -38.02
C ALA A 182 -5.31 43.25 -36.60
N LYS A 183 -5.48 44.51 -36.18
CA LYS A 183 -5.18 44.93 -34.82
C LYS A 183 -5.99 44.16 -33.77
N ARG A 184 -7.31 44.02 -33.97
CA ARG A 184 -8.17 43.24 -33.07
C ARG A 184 -7.76 41.77 -32.98
N HIS A 185 -7.45 41.14 -34.11
CA HIS A 185 -6.97 39.75 -34.10
C HIS A 185 -5.62 39.62 -33.37
N ALA A 186 -4.72 40.60 -33.51
CA ALA A 186 -3.46 40.62 -32.77
C ALA A 186 -3.70 40.75 -31.24
N GLU A 187 -4.59 41.65 -30.82
CA GLU A 187 -4.97 41.81 -29.41
C GLU A 187 -5.61 40.53 -28.83
N GLU A 188 -6.48 39.87 -29.58
CA GLU A 188 -7.10 38.59 -29.19
C GLU A 188 -6.05 37.46 -29.10
N MET A 189 -5.10 37.38 -30.04
CA MET A 189 -4.01 36.40 -29.99
C MET A 189 -3.09 36.64 -28.78
N VAL A 190 -2.73 37.89 -28.48
CA VAL A 190 -1.92 38.23 -27.30
C VAL A 190 -2.64 37.81 -26.01
N ALA A 191 -3.94 38.10 -25.90
CA ALA A 191 -4.73 37.68 -24.74
C ALA A 191 -4.80 36.15 -24.61
N GLN A 192 -4.96 35.43 -25.71
CA GLN A 192 -4.97 33.96 -25.71
C GLN A 192 -3.61 33.36 -25.34
N VAL A 193 -2.51 33.95 -25.80
CA VAL A 193 -1.14 33.55 -25.43
C VAL A 193 -0.91 33.81 -23.94
N GLN A 194 -1.33 34.97 -23.41
CA GLN A 194 -1.22 35.28 -21.98
C GLN A 194 -1.98 34.27 -21.11
N GLY A 195 -3.24 33.95 -21.46
CA GLY A 195 -4.01 32.94 -20.73
C GLY A 195 -3.42 31.52 -20.82
N SER A 196 -2.78 31.19 -21.95
CA SER A 196 -2.07 29.92 -22.12
C SER A 196 -0.80 29.87 -21.26
N LEU A 197 -0.06 30.97 -21.15
CA LEU A 197 1.13 31.08 -20.30
C LEU A 197 0.78 30.97 -18.82
N GLU A 198 -0.33 31.59 -18.37
CA GLU A 198 -0.81 31.44 -16.99
C GLU A 198 -1.20 29.98 -16.69
N THR A 199 -1.90 29.32 -17.61
CA THR A 199 -2.25 27.90 -17.47
C THR A 199 -1.00 27.01 -17.41
N LEU A 200 0.00 27.30 -18.25
CA LEU A 200 1.26 26.57 -18.31
C LEU A 200 2.11 26.80 -17.04
N SER A 201 2.14 28.02 -16.49
CA SER A 201 2.78 28.33 -15.20
C SER A 201 2.13 27.55 -14.06
N ASN A 202 0.79 27.55 -13.99
CA ASN A 202 0.07 26.78 -12.98
C ASN A 202 0.30 25.27 -13.11
N PHE A 203 0.41 24.75 -14.34
CA PHE A 203 0.80 23.36 -14.58
C PHE A 203 2.23 23.08 -14.12
N SER A 204 3.16 24.00 -14.39
CA SER A 204 4.56 23.95 -13.96
C SER A 204 4.66 23.84 -12.43
N ASP A 205 4.03 24.75 -11.69
CA ASP A 205 4.05 24.74 -10.22
C ASP A 205 3.50 23.43 -9.63
N ARG A 206 2.42 22.90 -10.24
CA ARG A 206 1.85 21.60 -9.84
C ARG A 206 2.78 20.44 -10.14
N LEU A 207 3.48 20.46 -11.29
CA LEU A 207 4.44 19.42 -11.66
C LEU A 207 5.61 19.42 -10.68
N LYS A 208 6.15 20.58 -10.31
CA LYS A 208 7.20 20.72 -9.30
C LYS A 208 6.78 20.13 -7.94
N GLY A 209 5.59 20.46 -7.46
CA GLY A 209 5.06 19.88 -6.23
C GLY A 209 4.93 18.36 -6.29
N ASN A 210 4.49 17.81 -7.43
CA ASN A 210 4.39 16.36 -7.64
C ASN A 210 5.77 15.68 -7.65
N ILE A 211 6.78 16.30 -8.24
CA ILE A 211 8.16 15.80 -8.23
C ILE A 211 8.70 15.71 -6.80
N GLU A 212 8.55 16.77 -6.00
CA GLU A 212 9.01 16.79 -4.60
C GLU A 212 8.33 15.71 -3.77
N VAL A 213 7.02 15.55 -3.93
CA VAL A 213 6.25 14.49 -3.26
C VAL A 213 6.73 13.10 -3.72
N THR A 214 6.94 12.91 -5.03
CA THR A 214 7.41 11.63 -5.58
C THR A 214 8.79 11.27 -5.05
N GLY A 215 9.73 12.21 -5.02
CA GLY A 215 11.08 11.98 -4.46
C GLY A 215 11.05 11.62 -2.97
N ARG A 216 10.19 12.28 -2.19
CA ARG A 216 10.00 11.92 -0.77
C ARG A 216 9.42 10.51 -0.62
N VAL A 217 8.41 10.15 -1.40
CA VAL A 217 7.81 8.80 -1.38
C VAL A 217 8.85 7.75 -1.78
N SER A 218 9.62 7.98 -2.85
CA SER A 218 10.70 7.07 -3.25
C SER A 218 11.71 6.84 -2.12
N SER A 219 12.17 7.91 -1.46
CA SER A 219 13.11 7.82 -0.34
C SER A 219 12.54 7.02 0.84
N GLU A 220 11.26 7.23 1.16
CA GLU A 220 10.57 6.50 2.22
C GLU A 220 10.40 5.02 1.87
N VAL A 221 10.04 4.70 0.62
CA VAL A 221 10.00 3.32 0.10
C VAL A 221 11.37 2.67 0.19
N THR A 222 12.44 3.31 -0.31
CA THR A 222 13.81 2.79 -0.20
C THR A 222 14.19 2.49 1.24
N LYS A 223 13.87 3.38 2.18
CA LYS A 223 14.14 3.15 3.60
C LYS A 223 13.40 1.92 4.12
N THR A 224 12.09 1.83 3.89
CA THR A 224 11.27 0.70 4.35
C THR A 224 11.74 -0.63 3.76
N PHE A 225 12.09 -0.66 2.48
CA PHE A 225 12.56 -1.88 1.83
C PHE A 225 13.99 -2.28 2.26
N ASN A 226 14.86 -1.33 2.61
CA ASN A 226 16.15 -1.64 3.26
C ASN A 226 15.97 -2.22 4.67
N GLU A 227 15.05 -1.68 5.45
CA GLU A 227 14.68 -2.25 6.76
C GLU A 227 14.10 -3.67 6.60
N MET A 228 13.29 -3.88 5.55
CA MET A 228 12.76 -5.20 5.19
C MET A 228 13.86 -6.19 4.78
N ALA A 229 14.85 -5.75 3.99
CA ALA A 229 16.01 -6.57 3.63
C ALA A 229 16.77 -7.06 4.88
N SER A 230 17.04 -6.17 5.82
CA SER A 230 17.68 -6.53 7.10
C SER A 230 16.83 -7.51 7.92
N ALA A 231 15.51 -7.32 7.95
CA ALA A 231 14.60 -8.24 8.63
C ALA A 231 14.60 -9.64 7.98
N ILE A 232 14.70 -9.71 6.65
CA ILE A 232 14.80 -10.97 5.90
C ILE A 232 16.12 -11.70 6.19
N GLU A 233 17.24 -10.98 6.30
CA GLU A 233 18.52 -11.57 6.72
C GLU A 233 18.42 -12.19 8.11
N HIS A 234 17.80 -11.48 9.06
CA HIS A 234 17.53 -11.99 10.40
C HIS A 234 16.61 -13.21 10.38
N GLN A 235 15.57 -13.20 9.53
CA GLN A 235 14.67 -14.33 9.36
C GLN A 235 15.39 -15.55 8.78
N ALA A 236 16.27 -15.36 7.80
CA ALA A 236 17.07 -16.43 7.21
C ALA A 236 18.03 -17.05 8.24
N ALA A 237 18.66 -16.24 9.07
CA ALA A 237 19.48 -16.73 10.18
C ALA A 237 18.62 -17.52 11.21
N GLY A 238 17.44 -16.99 11.56
CA GLY A 238 16.51 -17.68 12.46
C GLY A 238 16.03 -19.02 11.90
N VAL A 239 15.79 -19.13 10.59
CA VAL A 239 15.47 -20.39 9.92
C VAL A 239 16.61 -21.41 10.09
N MET A 240 17.87 -21.01 9.91
CA MET A 240 19.03 -21.90 10.11
C MET A 240 19.13 -22.39 11.56
N ASP A 241 18.93 -21.49 12.53
CA ASP A 241 18.95 -21.83 13.96
C ASP A 241 17.85 -22.83 14.32
N ILE A 242 16.64 -22.62 13.82
CA ILE A 242 15.51 -23.53 14.07
C ILE A 242 15.79 -24.91 13.43
N THR A 243 16.32 -24.97 12.20
CA THR A 243 16.72 -26.24 11.57
C THR A 243 17.70 -27.00 12.45
N SER A 244 18.74 -26.32 12.98
CA SER A 244 19.71 -26.95 13.88
C SER A 244 19.06 -27.46 15.16
N LEU A 245 18.08 -26.74 15.72
CA LEU A 245 17.36 -27.16 16.93
C LEU A 245 16.46 -28.38 16.66
N VAL A 246 15.84 -28.45 15.47
CA VAL A 246 15.04 -29.63 15.07
C VAL A 246 15.93 -30.86 14.90
N ASP A 247 17.09 -30.72 14.28
CA ASP A 247 18.05 -31.83 14.14
C ASP A 247 18.57 -32.30 15.51
N GLN A 248 18.88 -31.35 16.41
CA GLN A 248 19.25 -31.69 17.78
C GLN A 248 18.09 -32.37 18.54
N SER A 249 16.85 -31.93 18.33
CA SER A 249 15.67 -32.58 18.92
C SER A 249 15.52 -34.01 18.45
N LYS A 250 15.69 -34.28 17.14
CA LYS A 250 15.68 -35.65 16.59
C LYS A 250 16.75 -36.53 17.24
N SER A 251 17.97 -36.01 17.41
CA SER A 251 19.04 -36.74 18.11
C SER A 251 18.68 -37.05 19.57
N ASN A 252 18.14 -36.08 20.30
CA ASN A 252 17.73 -36.28 21.69
C ASN A 252 16.60 -37.32 21.81
N VAL A 253 15.66 -37.34 20.85
CA VAL A 253 14.59 -38.33 20.81
C VAL A 253 15.13 -39.74 20.57
N ASP A 254 16.16 -39.88 19.71
CA ASP A 254 16.84 -41.16 19.51
C ASP A 254 17.56 -41.64 20.79
N ASP A 255 18.23 -40.74 21.52
CA ASP A 255 18.85 -41.05 22.81
C ASP A 255 17.81 -41.53 23.86
N VAL A 256 16.63 -40.90 23.89
CA VAL A 256 15.52 -41.31 24.75
C VAL A 256 14.97 -42.67 24.32
N ASN A 257 14.90 -42.96 23.02
CA ASN A 257 14.50 -44.26 22.50
C ASN A 257 15.47 -45.38 22.89
N VAL A 258 16.78 -45.16 22.75
CA VAL A 258 17.81 -46.10 23.20
C VAL A 258 17.70 -46.34 24.72
N SER A 259 17.51 -45.27 25.50
CA SER A 259 17.36 -45.35 26.95
C SER A 259 16.08 -46.07 27.39
N SER A 260 14.95 -45.84 26.72
CA SER A 260 13.66 -46.53 26.95
C SER A 260 13.81 -48.03 26.72
N ASN A 261 14.42 -48.43 25.60
CA ASN A 261 14.67 -49.83 25.28
C ASN A 261 15.59 -50.52 26.31
N SER A 262 16.67 -49.85 26.72
CA SER A 262 17.56 -50.35 27.77
C SER A 262 16.83 -50.52 29.12
N MET A 263 15.99 -49.54 29.49
CA MET A 263 15.17 -49.61 30.70
C MET A 263 14.21 -50.79 30.66
N LYS A 264 13.57 -51.03 29.51
CA LYS A 264 12.70 -52.20 29.30
C LYS A 264 13.46 -53.50 29.48
N GLU A 265 14.60 -53.69 28.82
CA GLU A 265 15.42 -54.90 28.91
C GLU A 265 15.88 -55.18 30.36
N HIS A 266 16.41 -54.16 31.04
CA HIS A 266 16.84 -54.29 32.43
C HIS A 266 15.69 -54.61 33.39
N THR A 267 14.51 -54.06 33.14
CA THR A 267 13.31 -54.33 33.94
C THR A 267 12.80 -55.74 33.70
N GLU A 268 12.73 -56.21 32.45
CA GLU A 268 12.34 -57.58 32.10
C GLU A 268 13.27 -58.61 32.76
N LYS A 269 14.58 -58.36 32.72
CA LYS A 269 15.57 -59.19 33.41
C LYS A 269 15.40 -59.17 34.92
N SER A 270 15.07 -58.02 35.51
CA SER A 270 14.80 -57.89 36.94
C SER A 270 13.55 -58.70 37.33
N VAL A 271 12.48 -58.63 36.54
CA VAL A 271 11.26 -59.43 36.74
C VAL A 271 11.57 -60.94 36.65
N GLU A 272 12.42 -61.37 35.72
CA GLU A 272 12.85 -62.77 35.62
C GLU A 272 13.62 -63.23 36.88
N VAL A 273 14.55 -62.41 37.37
CA VAL A 273 15.31 -62.70 38.60
C VAL A 273 14.39 -62.74 39.81
N THR A 274 13.45 -61.80 39.94
CA THR A 274 12.45 -61.78 41.01
C THR A 274 11.56 -63.02 40.97
N LYS A 275 11.18 -63.50 39.78
CA LYS A 275 10.44 -64.77 39.62
C LYS A 275 11.25 -65.96 40.13
N LYS A 276 12.54 -66.05 39.78
CA LYS A 276 13.43 -67.11 40.29
C LYS A 276 13.57 -67.05 41.82
N ALA A 277 13.70 -65.86 42.39
CA ALA A 277 13.75 -65.66 43.83
C ALA A 277 12.44 -66.08 44.53
N PHE A 278 11.28 -65.81 43.90
CA PHE A 278 9.99 -66.24 44.41
C PHE A 278 9.88 -67.78 44.42
N ASP A 279 10.32 -68.46 43.37
CA ASP A 279 10.35 -69.93 43.30
C ASP A 279 11.29 -70.52 44.36
N GLN A 280 12.46 -69.90 44.58
CA GLN A 280 13.38 -70.29 45.65
C GLN A 280 12.78 -70.09 47.05
N MET A 281 12.01 -69.03 47.28
CA MET A 281 11.30 -68.84 48.56
C MET A 281 10.19 -69.85 48.79
N ASN A 282 9.48 -70.28 47.74
CA ASN A 282 8.52 -71.37 47.87
C ASN A 282 9.22 -72.68 48.28
N HIS A 283 10.40 -72.96 47.72
CA HIS A 283 11.19 -74.12 48.15
C HIS A 283 11.65 -73.99 49.61
N LEU A 284 12.17 -72.82 50.01
CA LEU A 284 12.60 -72.56 51.38
C LEU A 284 11.45 -72.73 52.38
N ASN A 285 10.25 -72.27 52.06
CA ASN A 285 9.08 -72.48 52.92
C ASN A 285 8.77 -73.97 53.12
N GLY A 286 8.86 -74.78 52.05
CA GLY A 286 8.70 -76.24 52.16
C GLY A 286 9.76 -76.87 53.08
N GLU A 287 11.02 -76.42 53.01
CA GLU A 287 12.07 -76.89 53.91
C GLU A 287 11.83 -76.46 55.37
N ILE A 288 11.36 -75.22 55.60
CA ILE A 288 11.00 -74.73 56.93
C ILE A 288 9.84 -75.55 57.53
N GLU A 289 8.83 -75.88 56.72
CA GLU A 289 7.72 -76.76 57.16
C GLU A 289 8.21 -78.16 57.52
N ASN A 290 9.14 -78.71 56.75
CA ASN A 290 9.77 -80.00 57.05
C ASN A 290 10.56 -79.95 58.38
N VAL A 291 11.37 -78.90 58.59
CA VAL A 291 12.11 -78.70 59.85
C VAL A 291 11.14 -78.52 61.03
N ASN A 292 10.03 -77.81 60.84
CA ASN A 292 8.99 -77.68 61.87
C ASN A 292 8.41 -79.05 62.26
N SER A 293 8.15 -79.92 61.28
CA SER A 293 7.69 -81.30 61.52
C SER A 293 8.72 -82.11 62.33
N ILE A 294 10.00 -82.01 61.97
CA ILE A 294 11.09 -82.68 62.71
C ILE A 294 11.17 -82.17 64.15
N MET A 295 11.03 -80.87 64.37
CA MET A 295 11.05 -80.29 65.73
C MET A 295 9.86 -80.77 66.58
N MET A 296 8.66 -80.87 65.99
CA MET A 296 7.48 -81.43 66.68
C MET A 296 7.69 -82.91 67.05
N GLN A 297 8.28 -83.71 66.16
CA GLN A 297 8.60 -85.12 66.45
C GLN A 297 9.69 -85.26 67.53
N ALA A 298 10.70 -84.38 67.51
CA ALA A 298 11.75 -84.35 68.53
C ALA A 298 11.19 -83.98 69.91
N GLU A 299 10.26 -83.02 69.97
CA GLU A 299 9.58 -82.64 71.21
C GLU A 299 8.78 -83.81 71.78
N ASP A 300 7.99 -84.51 70.95
CA ASP A 300 7.23 -85.69 71.36
C ASP A 300 8.15 -86.81 71.88
N SER A 301 9.24 -87.08 71.17
CA SER A 301 10.25 -88.08 71.58
C SER A 301 10.92 -87.72 72.91
N MET A 302 11.23 -86.44 73.15
CA MET A 302 11.82 -85.97 74.41
C MET A 302 10.83 -86.05 75.57
N ASN A 303 9.55 -85.77 75.31
CA ASN A 303 8.49 -85.93 76.31
C ASN A 303 8.28 -87.40 76.68
N GLN A 304 8.34 -88.32 75.71
CA GLN A 304 8.29 -89.77 75.97
C GLN A 304 9.49 -90.23 76.80
N LEU A 305 10.71 -89.82 76.44
CA LEU A 305 11.94 -90.11 77.21
C LEU A 305 11.85 -89.58 78.65
N LYS A 306 11.27 -88.39 78.85
CA LYS A 306 11.03 -87.83 80.17
C LYS A 306 10.10 -88.72 81.00
N GLN A 307 8.99 -89.16 80.41
CA GLN A 307 8.05 -90.06 81.06
C GLN A 307 8.69 -91.40 81.43
N GLU A 308 9.45 -92.01 80.51
CA GLU A 308 10.18 -93.26 80.77
C GLU A 308 11.19 -93.11 81.91
N ALA A 309 11.94 -91.99 81.94
CA ALA A 309 12.90 -91.71 83.01
C ALA A 309 12.22 -91.52 84.39
N ASP A 310 11.05 -90.90 84.42
CA ASP A 310 10.24 -90.73 85.63
C ASP A 310 9.68 -92.08 86.12
N GLU A 311 9.21 -92.94 85.21
CA GLU A 311 8.77 -94.30 85.52
C GLU A 311 9.91 -95.16 86.10
N ILE A 312 11.10 -95.14 85.49
CA ILE A 312 12.27 -95.86 86.01
C ILE A 312 12.67 -95.33 87.39
N SER A 313 12.64 -94.01 87.60
CA SER A 313 12.90 -93.41 88.91
C SER A 313 11.93 -93.92 89.98
N GLY A 314 10.65 -94.09 89.63
CA GLY A 314 9.65 -94.74 90.47
C GLY A 314 10.01 -96.18 90.84
N ILE A 315 10.44 -96.99 89.86
CA ILE A 315 10.89 -98.38 90.09
C ILE A 315 12.10 -98.43 91.02
N ILE A 316 13.09 -97.57 90.82
CA ILE A 316 14.31 -97.53 91.65
C ILE A 316 13.98 -97.18 93.10
N ASN A 317 13.01 -96.28 93.34
CA ASN A 317 12.53 -95.99 94.69
C ASN A 317 11.90 -97.21 95.36
N VAL A 318 11.11 -98.00 94.63
CA VAL A 318 10.55 -99.25 95.14
C VAL A 318 11.65 -100.25 95.49
N ILE A 319 12.66 -100.45 94.63
CA ILE A 319 13.78 -101.37 94.89
C ILE A 319 14.60 -100.90 96.09
N ASN A 320 14.80 -99.59 96.25
CA ASN A 320 15.49 -99.03 97.40
C ASN A 320 14.74 -99.34 98.70
N ASN A 321 13.41 -99.16 98.71
CA ASN A 321 12.56 -99.51 99.86
C ASN A 321 12.60 -101.02 100.16
N VAL A 322 12.56 -101.88 99.14
CA VAL A 322 12.67 -103.34 99.30
C VAL A 322 14.04 -103.74 99.86
N SER A 323 15.13 -103.11 99.38
CA SER A 323 16.48 -103.36 99.86
C SER A 323 16.64 -102.93 101.32
N GLU A 324 16.06 -101.79 101.72
CA GLU A 324 16.05 -101.32 103.11
C GLU A 324 15.23 -102.25 104.03
N GLN A 325 14.06 -102.70 103.57
CA GLN A 325 13.27 -103.71 104.30
C GLN A 325 14.01 -105.04 104.43
N THR A 326 14.69 -105.49 103.38
CA THR A 326 15.49 -106.73 103.40
C THR A 326 16.68 -106.60 104.33
N ASN A 327 17.35 -105.44 104.36
CA ASN A 327 18.42 -105.14 105.30
C ASN A 327 17.93 -105.19 106.76
N LEU A 328 16.76 -104.62 107.05
CA LEU A 328 16.15 -104.69 108.38
C LEU A 328 15.73 -106.11 108.77
N LEU A 329 15.17 -106.89 107.83
CA LEU A 329 14.83 -108.29 108.05
C LEU A 329 16.07 -109.13 108.31
N ALA A 330 17.13 -108.92 107.54
CA ALA A 330 18.41 -109.61 107.69
C ALA A 330 19.09 -109.27 109.02
N LEU A 331 19.04 -107.99 109.44
CA LEU A 331 19.53 -107.57 110.75
C LEU A 331 18.76 -108.24 111.89
N ASN A 332 17.42 -108.27 111.82
CA ASN A 332 16.60 -108.97 112.81
C ASN A 332 16.91 -110.47 112.85
N ALA A 333 17.12 -111.10 111.69
CA ALA A 333 17.52 -112.50 111.60
C ALA A 333 18.92 -112.74 112.19
N ALA A 334 19.88 -111.84 111.96
CA ALA A 334 21.23 -111.93 112.54
C ALA A 334 21.20 -111.77 114.07
N ILE A 335 20.35 -110.88 114.60
CA ILE A 335 20.13 -110.71 116.05
C ILE A 335 19.54 -111.99 116.66
N GLU A 336 18.51 -112.57 116.04
CA GLU A 336 17.88 -113.79 116.56
C GLU A 336 18.81 -115.01 116.43
N ALA A 337 19.61 -115.09 115.37
CA ALA A 337 20.65 -116.10 115.21
C ALA A 337 21.76 -115.98 116.27
N ALA A 338 22.18 -114.76 116.63
CA ALA A 338 23.11 -114.51 117.73
C ALA A 338 22.49 -114.91 119.09
N ARG A 339 21.18 -114.69 119.26
CA ARG A 339 20.42 -115.06 120.46
C ARG A 339 20.30 -116.57 120.66
N ALA A 340 20.28 -117.34 119.58
CA ALA A 340 20.24 -118.81 119.59
C ALA A 340 21.60 -119.50 119.89
N GLY A 341 22.68 -118.72 120.08
CA GLY A 341 24.00 -119.24 120.47
C GLY A 341 24.63 -120.20 119.45
N GLU A 342 25.16 -121.35 119.92
CA GLU A 342 25.83 -122.34 119.06
C GLU A 342 24.91 -122.92 117.95
N HIS A 343 23.59 -123.02 118.21
CA HIS A 343 22.63 -123.54 117.23
C HIS A 343 22.29 -122.55 116.10
N GLY A 344 22.59 -121.25 116.28
CA GLY A 344 22.29 -120.18 115.33
C GLY A 344 23.42 -119.83 114.36
N LYS A 345 24.63 -120.39 114.53
CA LYS A 345 25.82 -120.01 113.74
C LYS A 345 25.65 -120.07 112.22
N GLY A 346 25.01 -121.12 111.70
CA GLY A 346 24.76 -121.25 110.25
C GLY A 346 23.76 -120.21 109.73
N PHE A 347 22.72 -119.91 110.50
CA PHE A 347 21.74 -118.87 110.18
C PHE A 347 22.32 -117.46 110.28
N ALA A 348 23.23 -117.22 111.23
CA ALA A 348 23.91 -115.93 111.38
C ALA A 348 24.74 -115.59 110.13
N VAL A 349 25.47 -116.56 109.56
CA VAL A 349 26.26 -116.37 108.33
C VAL A 349 25.35 -116.03 107.14
N VAL A 350 24.21 -116.73 106.98
CA VAL A 350 23.26 -116.43 105.89
C VAL A 350 22.61 -115.06 106.09
N ALA A 351 22.23 -114.71 107.32
CA ALA A 351 21.64 -113.42 107.63
C ALA A 351 22.61 -112.26 107.35
N ASP A 352 23.89 -112.40 107.70
CA ASP A 352 24.91 -111.40 107.37
C ASP A 352 25.18 -111.29 105.86
N GLU A 353 25.15 -112.41 105.11
CA GLU A 353 25.30 -112.37 103.65
C GLU A 353 24.09 -111.69 102.98
N VAL A 354 22.86 -111.96 103.44
CA VAL A 354 21.64 -111.28 102.96
C VAL A 354 21.69 -109.79 103.33
N ARG A 355 22.17 -109.43 104.52
CA ARG A 355 22.36 -108.03 104.94
C ARG A 355 23.32 -107.32 104.00
N LYS A 356 24.46 -107.95 103.69
CA LYS A 356 25.46 -107.40 102.77
C LYS A 356 24.92 -107.23 101.35
N LEU A 357 24.18 -108.22 100.82
CA LEU A 357 23.52 -108.10 99.52
C LEU A 357 22.47 -106.98 99.49
N ALA A 358 21.72 -106.79 100.59
CA ALA A 358 20.75 -105.70 100.71
C ALA A 358 21.43 -104.32 100.77
N GLU A 359 22.57 -104.20 101.47
CA GLU A 359 23.40 -102.99 101.49
C GLU A 359 24.02 -102.69 100.12
N GLU A 360 24.52 -103.71 99.41
CA GLU A 360 25.05 -103.57 98.03
C GLU A 360 23.95 -103.20 97.03
N SER A 361 22.75 -103.78 97.17
CA SER A 361 21.56 -103.42 96.38
C SER A 361 21.17 -101.96 96.62
N LYS A 362 21.11 -101.51 97.89
CA LYS A 362 20.86 -100.12 98.26
C LYS A 362 21.93 -99.16 97.71
N ALA A 363 23.20 -99.53 97.78
CA ALA A 363 24.28 -98.72 97.20
C ALA A 363 24.16 -98.61 95.67
N SER A 364 23.70 -99.68 95.01
CA SER A 364 23.48 -99.70 93.56
C SER A 364 22.27 -98.88 93.15
N THR A 365 21.14 -98.95 93.87
CA THR A 365 19.95 -98.13 93.62
C THR A 365 20.26 -96.64 93.78
N VAL A 366 21.05 -96.25 94.79
CA VAL A 366 21.50 -94.85 94.96
C VAL A 366 22.35 -94.36 93.78
N LYS A 367 23.26 -95.20 93.27
CA LYS A 367 24.04 -94.85 92.07
C LYS A 367 23.16 -94.71 90.83
N ILE A 368 22.21 -95.62 90.63
CA ILE A 368 21.27 -95.55 89.50
C ILE A 368 20.39 -94.30 89.61
N ALA A 369 19.89 -93.97 90.81
CA ALA A 369 19.11 -92.75 91.04
C ALA A 369 19.90 -91.49 90.66
N SER A 370 21.19 -91.40 91.02
CA SER A 370 22.05 -90.28 90.62
C SER A 370 22.26 -90.20 89.09
N ILE A 371 22.34 -91.35 88.41
CA ILE A 371 22.43 -91.39 86.93
C ILE A 371 21.11 -90.92 86.31
N LEU A 372 19.96 -91.36 86.84
CA LEU A 372 18.64 -90.97 86.35
C LEU A 372 18.38 -89.47 86.55
N GLU A 373 18.79 -88.89 87.67
CA GLU A 373 18.70 -87.45 87.91
C GLU A 373 19.49 -86.67 86.84
N LYS A 374 20.71 -87.11 86.51
CA LYS A 374 21.50 -86.52 85.42
C LYS A 374 20.82 -86.67 84.06
N ILE A 375 20.22 -87.82 83.79
CA ILE A 375 19.46 -88.06 82.55
C ILE A 375 18.25 -87.11 82.47
N GLN A 376 17.48 -86.96 83.54
CA GLN A 376 16.35 -86.02 83.60
C GLN A 376 16.79 -84.56 83.38
N VAL A 377 17.89 -84.13 83.98
CA VAL A 377 18.45 -82.78 83.73
C VAL A 377 18.81 -82.59 82.25
N ASN A 378 19.46 -83.58 81.63
CA ASN A 378 19.81 -83.53 80.22
C ASN A 378 18.58 -83.54 79.30
N ILE A 379 17.54 -84.31 79.65
CA ILE A 379 16.26 -84.33 78.91
C ILE A 379 15.59 -82.96 79.00
N ASN A 380 15.46 -82.37 80.20
CA ASN A 380 14.85 -81.05 80.36
C ASN A 380 15.61 -79.96 79.58
N GLY A 381 16.95 -79.98 79.61
CA GLY A 381 17.76 -79.07 78.80
C GLY A 381 17.57 -79.29 77.28
N SER A 382 17.37 -80.55 76.85
CA SER A 382 17.08 -80.87 75.45
C SER A 382 15.69 -80.39 75.02
N VAL A 383 14.67 -80.51 75.88
CA VAL A 383 13.31 -79.98 75.65
C VAL A 383 13.35 -78.46 75.49
N GLU A 384 14.09 -77.76 76.34
CA GLU A 384 14.27 -76.30 76.23
C GLU A 384 14.88 -75.92 74.88
N LYS A 385 15.92 -76.63 74.43
CA LYS A 385 16.55 -76.40 73.12
C LYS A 385 15.64 -76.70 71.94
N VAL A 386 14.81 -77.75 72.01
CA VAL A 386 13.80 -78.03 70.98
C VAL A 386 12.74 -76.92 70.94
N THR A 387 12.33 -76.41 72.10
CA THR A 387 11.37 -75.31 72.21
C THR A 387 11.93 -74.01 71.61
N GLU A 388 13.18 -73.65 71.93
CA GLU A 388 13.90 -72.54 71.29
C GLU A 388 13.94 -72.73 69.76
N GLY A 389 14.24 -73.95 69.29
CA GLY A 389 14.25 -74.32 67.88
C GLY A 389 12.90 -74.08 67.19
N ARG A 390 11.79 -74.47 67.82
CA ARG A 390 10.43 -74.22 67.28
C ARG A 390 10.12 -72.73 67.15
N VAL A 391 10.52 -71.90 68.11
CA VAL A 391 10.35 -70.44 68.04
C VAL A 391 11.15 -69.87 66.87
N ALA A 392 12.39 -70.31 66.68
CA ALA A 392 13.23 -69.89 65.56
C ALA A 392 12.64 -70.29 64.19
N VAL A 393 12.08 -71.50 64.08
CA VAL A 393 11.40 -71.99 62.87
C VAL A 393 10.15 -71.15 62.56
N THR A 394 9.31 -70.89 63.57
CA THR A 394 8.10 -70.06 63.42
C THR A 394 8.45 -68.64 62.94
N THR A 395 9.49 -68.05 63.52
CA THR A 395 10.00 -66.73 63.11
C THR A 395 10.52 -66.75 61.67
N SER A 396 11.25 -67.82 61.30
CA SER A 396 11.76 -67.98 59.93
C SER A 396 10.63 -68.10 58.91
N GLN A 397 9.54 -68.79 59.27
CA GLN A 397 8.35 -68.92 58.41
C GLN A 397 7.65 -67.57 58.20
N GLN A 398 7.52 -66.75 59.25
CA GLN A 398 6.97 -65.40 59.13
C GLN A 398 7.85 -64.52 58.22
N ASN A 399 9.16 -64.49 58.46
CA ASN A 399 10.09 -63.69 57.66
C ASN A 399 10.08 -64.10 56.18
N SER A 400 10.01 -65.40 55.90
CA SER A 400 9.93 -65.92 54.53
C SER A 400 8.63 -65.49 53.83
N SER A 401 7.50 -65.48 54.55
CA SER A 401 6.22 -64.95 54.05
C SER A 401 6.30 -63.45 53.73
N GLU A 402 6.93 -62.66 54.61
CA GLU A 402 7.13 -61.23 54.38
C GLU A 402 8.00 -60.96 53.15
N ILE A 403 9.11 -61.70 52.97
CA ILE A 403 9.97 -61.60 51.79
C ILE A 403 9.17 -61.92 50.50
N LYS A 404 8.29 -62.91 50.55
CA LYS A 404 7.44 -63.27 49.41
C LYS A 404 6.53 -62.11 48.97
N ASN A 405 5.93 -61.40 49.92
CA ASN A 405 5.09 -60.22 49.63
C ASN A 405 5.93 -59.08 49.01
N VAL A 406 7.16 -58.88 49.49
CA VAL A 406 8.09 -57.89 48.91
C VAL A 406 8.45 -58.25 47.46
N LEU A 407 8.75 -59.52 47.19
CA LEU A 407 9.05 -60.00 45.84
C LEU A 407 7.86 -59.83 44.89
N GLU A 408 6.63 -60.04 45.37
CA GLU A 408 5.41 -59.82 44.57
C GLU A 408 5.23 -58.34 44.22
N THR A 409 5.46 -57.44 45.18
CA THR A 409 5.45 -55.98 44.95
C THR A 409 6.52 -55.57 43.92
N ILE A 410 7.73 -56.13 44.00
CA ILE A 410 8.81 -55.86 43.04
C ILE A 410 8.41 -56.30 41.63
N LYS A 411 7.80 -57.48 41.50
CA LYS A 411 7.31 -57.99 40.21
C LYS A 411 6.23 -57.07 39.63
N GLU A 412 5.28 -56.61 40.44
CA GLU A 412 4.22 -55.70 39.99
C GLU A 412 4.82 -54.36 39.51
N ASN A 413 5.73 -53.77 40.30
CA ASN A 413 6.44 -52.56 39.91
C ASN A 413 7.22 -52.73 38.61
N GLY A 414 7.91 -53.85 38.42
CA GLY A 414 8.61 -54.15 37.17
C GLY A 414 7.65 -54.24 35.98
N THR A 415 6.47 -54.84 36.17
CA THR A 415 5.44 -54.90 35.11
C THR A 415 4.92 -53.52 34.75
N ASN A 416 4.71 -52.65 35.75
CA ASN A 416 4.29 -51.27 35.53
C ASN A 416 5.34 -50.44 34.79
N VAL A 417 6.63 -50.61 35.12
CA VAL A 417 7.72 -49.93 34.41
C VAL A 417 7.78 -50.37 32.93
N VAL A 418 7.58 -51.66 32.63
CA VAL A 418 7.49 -52.15 31.25
C VAL A 418 6.28 -51.57 30.50
N ALA A 419 5.15 -51.39 31.16
CA ALA A 419 4.00 -50.72 30.55
C ALA A 419 4.28 -49.23 30.29
N GLN A 420 5.00 -48.57 31.19
CA GLN A 420 5.40 -47.17 31.01
C GLN A 420 6.40 -46.98 29.88
N THR A 421 7.36 -47.89 29.67
CA THR A 421 8.27 -47.81 28.52
C THR A 421 7.51 -47.91 27.19
N GLN A 422 6.47 -48.73 27.10
CA GLN A 422 5.61 -48.78 25.91
C GLN A 422 4.89 -47.44 25.64
N ALA A 423 4.45 -46.74 26.70
CA ALA A 423 3.86 -45.42 26.55
C ALA A 423 4.90 -44.38 26.09
N VAL A 424 6.14 -44.49 26.58
CA VAL A 424 7.26 -43.65 26.12
C VAL A 424 7.56 -43.89 24.64
N ASP A 425 7.54 -45.14 24.17
CA ASP A 425 7.74 -45.48 22.75
C ASP A 425 6.70 -44.80 21.84
N GLU A 426 5.45 -44.67 22.29
CA GLU A 426 4.41 -43.97 21.54
C GLU A 426 4.64 -42.45 21.49
N ILE A 427 5.09 -41.86 22.61
CA ILE A 427 5.47 -40.43 22.68
C ILE A 427 6.66 -40.16 21.75
N ILE A 428 7.64 -41.06 21.70
CA ILE A 428 8.80 -40.97 20.79
C ILE A 428 8.33 -40.88 19.33
N LYS A 429 7.41 -41.75 18.90
CA LYS A 429 6.88 -41.70 17.52
C LYS A 429 6.22 -40.36 17.21
N GLN A 430 5.37 -39.88 18.11
CA GLN A 430 4.70 -38.58 17.94
C GLN A 430 5.69 -37.42 17.87
N LEU A 431 6.78 -37.47 18.65
CA LEU A 431 7.84 -36.46 18.59
C LEU A 431 8.63 -36.51 17.29
N LEU A 432 8.88 -37.71 16.74
CA LEU A 432 9.54 -37.87 15.44
C LEU A 432 8.66 -37.31 14.30
N GLU A 433 7.38 -37.67 14.27
CA GLU A 433 6.41 -37.12 13.30
C GLU A 433 6.30 -35.60 13.41
N SER A 434 6.18 -35.06 14.63
CA SER A 434 6.13 -33.61 14.85
C SER A 434 7.42 -32.91 14.40
N SER A 435 8.57 -33.55 14.60
CA SER A 435 9.86 -33.00 14.16
C SER A 435 10.01 -33.00 12.64
N GLU A 436 9.42 -33.99 11.96
CA GLU A 436 9.36 -34.04 10.49
C GLU A 436 8.44 -32.93 9.95
N GLU A 437 7.23 -32.79 10.49
CA GLU A 437 6.29 -31.72 10.11
C GLU A 437 6.89 -30.32 10.35
N THR A 438 7.57 -30.13 11.48
CA THR A 438 8.28 -28.87 11.78
C THR A 438 9.38 -28.61 10.76
N SER A 439 10.13 -29.65 10.37
CA SER A 439 11.18 -29.55 9.34
C SER A 439 10.61 -29.11 7.99
N ASP A 440 9.46 -29.64 7.59
CA ASP A 440 8.79 -29.26 6.35
C ASP A 440 8.31 -27.80 6.40
N GLN A 441 7.70 -27.38 7.52
CA GLN A 441 7.29 -25.99 7.71
C GLN A 441 8.47 -25.02 7.67
N ILE A 442 9.63 -25.40 8.21
CA ILE A 442 10.86 -24.58 8.13
C ILE A 442 11.33 -24.45 6.68
N ASN A 443 11.26 -25.52 5.88
CA ASN A 443 11.58 -25.47 4.46
C ASN A 443 10.66 -24.50 3.71
N ASP A 444 9.36 -24.51 4.00
CA ASP A 444 8.39 -23.55 3.43
C ASP A 444 8.74 -22.11 3.82
N VAL A 445 9.03 -21.86 5.09
CA VAL A 445 9.45 -20.52 5.56
C VAL A 445 10.75 -20.09 4.89
N SER A 446 11.71 -21.00 4.68
CA SER A 446 12.95 -20.73 3.95
C SER A 446 12.67 -20.30 2.50
N SER A 447 11.79 -21.03 1.80
CA SER A 447 11.37 -20.69 0.43
C SER A 447 10.67 -19.33 0.37
N ILE A 448 9.78 -19.04 1.31
CA ILE A 448 9.09 -17.74 1.40
C ILE A 448 10.10 -16.62 1.69
N THR A 449 11.06 -16.86 2.56
CA THR A 449 12.12 -15.90 2.91
C THR A 449 12.94 -15.54 1.67
N GLN A 450 13.35 -16.55 0.87
CA GLN A 450 14.06 -16.33 -0.40
C GLN A 450 13.22 -15.55 -1.42
N GLN A 451 11.94 -15.92 -1.58
CA GLN A 451 11.05 -15.22 -2.50
C GLN A 451 10.83 -13.76 -2.06
N THR A 452 10.73 -13.52 -0.76
CA THR A 452 10.57 -12.16 -0.21
C THR A 452 11.84 -11.36 -0.42
N ALA A 453 13.03 -11.96 -0.26
CA ALA A 453 14.31 -11.31 -0.56
C ALA A 453 14.37 -10.83 -2.02
N ALA A 454 14.03 -11.72 -2.96
CA ALA A 454 13.99 -11.38 -4.38
C ALA A 454 12.97 -10.27 -4.69
N GLY A 455 11.79 -10.31 -4.06
CA GLY A 455 10.79 -9.25 -4.22
C GLY A 455 11.24 -7.90 -3.66
N VAL A 456 11.99 -7.88 -2.56
CA VAL A 456 12.59 -6.66 -2.00
C VAL A 456 13.64 -6.07 -2.95
N GLU A 457 14.51 -6.91 -3.52
CA GLU A 457 15.49 -6.48 -4.52
C GLU A 457 14.83 -5.89 -5.76
N GLU A 458 13.77 -6.52 -6.27
CA GLU A 458 13.03 -6.02 -7.45
C GLU A 458 12.37 -4.66 -7.20
N VAL A 459 11.79 -4.46 -6.01
CA VAL A 459 11.19 -3.17 -5.65
C VAL A 459 12.26 -2.10 -5.50
N LEU A 460 13.39 -2.40 -4.85
CA LEU A 460 14.50 -1.44 -4.72
C LEU A 460 15.04 -1.03 -6.10
N ALA A 461 15.21 -1.99 -7.02
CA ALA A 461 15.61 -1.70 -8.39
C ALA A 461 14.58 -0.81 -9.13
N SER A 462 13.28 -1.09 -8.95
CA SER A 462 12.20 -0.27 -9.53
C SER A 462 12.19 1.16 -9.00
N VAL A 463 12.50 1.35 -7.71
CA VAL A 463 12.61 2.68 -7.08
C VAL A 463 13.85 3.43 -7.60
N GLU A 464 14.96 2.74 -7.84
CA GLU A 464 16.16 3.31 -8.47
C GLU A 464 15.84 3.85 -9.89
N GLU A 465 15.12 3.06 -10.70
CA GLU A 465 14.65 3.46 -12.02
C GLU A 465 13.67 4.64 -11.94
N GLN A 466 12.72 4.59 -11.02
CA GLN A 466 11.76 5.68 -10.79
C GLN A 466 12.49 6.98 -10.40
N ASN A 467 13.49 6.92 -9.52
CA ASN A 467 14.30 8.09 -9.16
C ASN A 467 15.06 8.65 -10.36
N THR A 468 15.58 7.78 -11.24
CA THR A 468 16.21 8.20 -12.48
C THR A 468 15.23 8.96 -13.38
N LYS A 469 14.00 8.46 -13.53
CA LYS A 469 12.94 9.13 -14.30
C LYS A 469 12.49 10.43 -13.68
N VAL A 470 12.40 10.51 -12.36
CA VAL A 470 12.07 11.76 -11.65
C VAL A 470 13.16 12.81 -11.90
N ASN A 471 14.44 12.42 -11.88
CA ASN A 471 15.54 13.33 -12.18
C ASN A 471 15.51 13.83 -13.64
N GLU A 472 15.19 12.96 -14.62
CA GLU A 472 14.97 13.36 -16.02
C GLU A 472 13.83 14.41 -16.12
N ILE A 473 12.70 14.17 -15.43
CA ILE A 473 11.58 15.13 -15.39
C ILE A 473 11.99 16.46 -14.77
N VAL A 474 12.84 16.47 -13.74
CA VAL A 474 13.37 17.70 -13.12
C VAL A 474 14.20 18.50 -14.13
N GLU A 475 15.02 17.84 -14.94
CA GLU A 475 15.84 18.48 -15.98
C GLU A 475 14.97 19.06 -17.10
N ASP A 476 14.01 18.28 -17.60
CA ASP A 476 13.03 18.73 -18.60
C ASP A 476 12.19 19.90 -18.08
N TYR A 477 11.80 19.85 -16.81
CA TYR A 477 11.08 20.91 -16.12
C TYR A 477 11.87 22.22 -16.09
N SER A 478 13.15 22.18 -15.75
CA SER A 478 14.02 23.36 -15.72
C SER A 478 14.09 24.03 -17.09
N THR A 479 14.13 23.24 -18.17
CA THR A 479 14.14 23.75 -19.55
C THR A 479 12.80 24.37 -19.94
N LEU A 480 11.69 23.79 -19.48
CA LEU A 480 10.34 24.34 -19.69
C LEU A 480 10.16 25.67 -18.98
N GLU A 481 10.61 25.79 -17.72
CA GLU A 481 10.53 27.03 -16.94
C GLU A 481 11.31 28.18 -17.62
N GLU A 482 12.51 27.90 -18.13
CA GLU A 482 13.30 28.87 -18.90
C GLU A 482 12.58 29.32 -20.18
N SER A 483 11.92 28.38 -20.88
CA SER A 483 11.15 28.65 -22.09
C SER A 483 9.91 29.51 -21.81
N ILE A 484 9.18 29.23 -20.73
CA ILE A 484 8.03 30.04 -20.28
C ILE A 484 8.49 31.46 -19.96
N GLN A 485 9.57 31.61 -19.18
CA GLN A 485 10.09 32.92 -18.79
C GLN A 485 10.53 33.73 -20.01
N SER A 486 11.16 33.09 -21.00
CA SER A 486 11.52 33.70 -22.28
C SER A 486 10.27 34.19 -23.04
N PHE A 487 9.23 33.37 -23.14
CA PHE A 487 7.98 33.73 -23.82
C PHE A 487 7.22 34.86 -23.12
N VAL A 488 7.14 34.83 -21.79
CA VAL A 488 6.54 35.91 -20.98
C VAL A 488 7.26 37.23 -21.24
N ASN A 489 8.60 37.22 -21.31
CA ASN A 489 9.40 38.41 -21.59
C ASN A 489 9.15 38.97 -23.01
N VAL A 490 8.90 38.11 -24.00
CA VAL A 490 8.56 38.53 -25.37
C VAL A 490 7.18 39.16 -25.41
N VAL A 491 6.18 38.50 -24.81
CA VAL A 491 4.78 38.97 -24.80
C VAL A 491 4.62 40.28 -24.03
N ASN A 492 5.40 40.51 -22.98
CA ASN A 492 5.37 41.77 -22.22
C ASN A 492 6.09 42.94 -22.92
N ARG A 493 6.87 42.68 -23.99
CA ARG A 493 7.58 43.70 -24.78
C ARG A 493 6.84 44.13 -26.04
N SER A 494 5.93 43.30 -26.54
CA SER A 494 5.02 43.56 -27.67
C SER A 494 3.73 44.20 -27.21
#